data_AF-A0A1V1NSH6-F1
#
_entry.id   AF-A0A1V1NSH6-F1
#
_cell.length_a   1.000
_cell.length_b   1.000
_cell.length_c   1.000
_cell.angle_alpha   90.00
_cell.angle_beta   90.00
_cell.angle_gamma   90.00
#
_symmetry.space_group_name_H-M   'P 1'
#
loop_
_entity.id
_entity.type
_entity.pdbx_description
1 polymer ?
#
loop_
_entity_poly.entity_id
_entity_poly.type
_entity_poly.pdbx_seq_one_letter_code
_entity_poly.pdbx_strand_id
1 'polypeptide(L)'
;MGTIDFETVLKRSTYKQLIEKHLNKTIQIIQTTLKDASLTTDDINRVVCVGGSTNSPLVTEIITSALKAPFRAENVDEIVAAGAAITAASCLLPSDSNNKNVQVSIDATNVTPFSLGVLLDNDRFGELIPKNTPLPITATKEFTTDRSYTTEIDVVIFQGNEKVCSKNTQLGGFY
;
A
#
# COMPACT_ATOMS: atom_id res chain seq x y z
N MET A 1 -24.26 -21.97 36.70
CA MET A 1 -22.98 -22.30 36.01
C MET A 1 -21.96 -21.33 36.56
N GLY A 2 -20.95 -21.82 37.28
CA GLY A 2 -19.91 -20.97 37.87
C GLY A 2 -18.93 -20.45 36.82
N THR A 3 -18.30 -19.32 37.11
CA THR A 3 -17.25 -18.71 36.29
C THR A 3 -16.05 -19.64 36.19
N ILE A 4 -15.53 -19.86 34.98
CA ILE A 4 -14.29 -20.62 34.76
C ILE A 4 -13.18 -19.59 34.55
N ASP A 5 -12.27 -19.52 35.50
CA ASP A 5 -11.09 -18.65 35.40
C ASP A 5 -10.03 -19.33 34.52
N PHE A 6 -9.40 -18.57 33.62
CA PHE A 6 -8.33 -19.05 32.74
C PHE A 6 -7.03 -18.31 33.02
N GLU A 7 -6.01 -19.05 33.43
CA GLU A 7 -4.65 -18.56 33.65
C GLU A 7 -3.67 -19.34 32.76
N THR A 8 -2.77 -18.64 32.07
CA THR A 8 -1.72 -19.25 31.27
C THR A 8 -0.49 -18.37 31.18
N VAL A 9 0.67 -18.97 30.90
CA VAL A 9 1.95 -18.27 30.71
C VAL A 9 2.34 -18.32 29.24
N LEU A 10 2.38 -17.16 28.59
CA LEU A 10 2.84 -17.06 27.20
C LEU A 10 4.33 -16.73 27.16
N LYS A 11 5.15 -17.70 26.75
CA LYS A 11 6.59 -17.49 26.49
C LYS A 11 6.79 -16.73 25.18
N ARG A 12 7.84 -15.91 25.11
CA ARG A 12 8.22 -15.18 23.88
C ARG A 12 8.49 -16.12 22.69
N SER A 13 9.04 -17.31 22.93
CA SER A 13 9.25 -18.34 21.89
C SER A 13 7.93 -18.84 21.31
N THR A 14 6.94 -19.10 22.15
CA THR A 14 5.60 -19.51 21.74
C THR A 14 4.92 -18.39 20.95
N TYR A 15 5.01 -17.14 21.43
CA TYR A 15 4.50 -15.99 20.67
C TYR A 15 5.14 -15.88 19.28
N LYS A 16 6.48 -16.03 19.20
CA LYS A 16 7.20 -16.01 17.91
C LYS A 16 6.66 -17.05 16.93
N GLN A 17 6.44 -18.28 17.39
CA GLN A 17 5.86 -19.35 16.57
C GLN A 17 4.46 -19.00 16.07
N LEU A 18 3.63 -18.39 16.93
CA LEU A 18 2.27 -17.99 16.57
C LEU A 18 2.24 -16.90 15.48
N ILE A 19 3.23 -16.00 15.46
CA ILE A 19 3.27 -14.88 14.51
C ILE A 19 4.21 -15.10 13.31
N GLU A 20 4.94 -16.22 13.27
CA GLU A 20 5.96 -16.50 12.26
C GLU A 20 5.43 -16.38 10.82
N LYS A 21 4.22 -16.89 10.56
CA LYS A 21 3.55 -16.75 9.27
C LYS A 21 3.40 -15.29 8.84
N HIS A 22 3.04 -14.40 9.77
CA HIS A 22 2.86 -12.98 9.49
C HIS A 22 4.20 -12.28 9.25
N LEU A 23 5.23 -12.64 10.04
CA LEU A 23 6.58 -12.12 9.86
C LEU A 23 7.15 -12.50 8.48
N ASN A 24 6.98 -13.76 8.06
CA ASN A 24 7.41 -14.21 6.74
C ASN A 24 6.65 -13.51 5.61
N LYS A 25 5.35 -13.25 5.79
CA LYS A 25 4.55 -12.46 4.84
C LYS A 25 5.09 -11.04 4.70
N THR A 26 5.53 -10.41 5.80
CA THR A 26 6.17 -9.09 5.75
C THR A 26 7.43 -9.09 4.89
N ILE A 27 8.30 -10.10 5.04
CA ILE A 27 9.51 -10.24 4.22
C ILE A 27 9.18 -10.45 2.74
N GLN A 28 8.19 -11.28 2.44
CA GLN A 28 7.76 -11.50 1.05
C GLN A 28 7.26 -10.21 0.40
N ILE A 29 6.52 -9.38 1.14
CA ILE A 29 6.06 -8.07 0.66
C ILE A 29 7.26 -7.16 0.38
N ILE A 30 8.21 -7.04 1.32
CA ILE A 30 9.43 -6.25 1.13
C ILE A 30 10.17 -6.65 -0.16
N GLN A 31 10.38 -7.95 -0.38
CA GLN A 31 11.04 -8.46 -1.58
C GLN A 31 10.26 -8.14 -2.86
N THR A 32 8.94 -8.26 -2.82
CA THR A 32 8.07 -7.94 -3.96
C THR A 32 8.11 -6.44 -4.27
N THR A 33 8.09 -5.60 -3.25
CA THR A 33 8.18 -4.13 -3.39
C THR A 33 9.52 -3.71 -3.97
N LEU A 34 10.63 -4.27 -3.49
CA LEU A 34 11.96 -4.00 -4.05
C LEU A 34 12.03 -4.38 -5.53
N LYS A 35 11.47 -5.54 -5.88
CA LYS A 35 11.39 -6.01 -7.27
C LYS A 35 10.53 -5.08 -8.14
N ASP A 36 9.37 -4.66 -7.66
CA ASP A 36 8.48 -3.72 -8.36
C ASP A 36 9.16 -2.36 -8.59
N ALA A 37 10.01 -1.93 -7.64
CA ALA A 37 10.81 -0.71 -7.73
C ALA A 37 12.12 -0.87 -8.53
N SER A 38 12.46 -2.10 -8.97
CA SER A 38 13.75 -2.43 -9.58
C SER A 38 14.96 -2.06 -8.71
N LEU A 39 14.84 -2.20 -7.39
CA LEU A 39 15.88 -1.92 -6.41
C LEU A 39 16.37 -3.18 -5.71
N THR A 40 17.58 -3.13 -5.19
CA THR A 40 18.17 -4.13 -4.31
C THR A 40 18.19 -3.65 -2.86
N THR A 41 18.51 -4.55 -1.93
CA THR A 41 18.66 -4.19 -0.50
C THR A 41 19.78 -3.19 -0.27
N ASP A 42 20.79 -3.16 -1.14
CA ASP A 42 21.96 -2.29 -1.02
C ASP A 42 21.63 -0.84 -1.36
N ASP A 43 20.70 -0.64 -2.31
CA ASP A 43 20.22 0.68 -2.74
C ASP A 43 19.45 1.43 -1.65
N ILE A 44 19.00 0.74 -0.60
CA ILE A 44 18.25 1.34 0.51
C ILE A 44 19.19 2.06 1.48
N ASN A 45 19.14 3.39 1.55
CA ASN A 45 20.01 4.13 2.47
C ASN A 45 19.58 4.04 3.93
N ARG A 46 18.27 4.10 4.21
CA ARG A 46 17.71 4.07 5.56
C ARG A 46 16.39 3.32 5.57
N VAL A 47 16.13 2.60 6.66
CA VAL A 47 14.85 1.95 6.94
C VAL A 47 14.18 2.69 8.08
N VAL A 48 12.91 3.07 7.92
CA VAL A 48 12.12 3.72 8.97
C VAL A 48 10.95 2.83 9.32
N CYS A 49 10.83 2.47 10.60
CA CYS A 49 9.70 1.71 11.12
C CYS A 49 8.58 2.65 11.56
N VAL A 50 7.36 2.38 11.10
CA VAL A 50 6.16 3.18 11.40
C VAL A 50 5.07 2.28 12.00
N GLY A 51 4.42 2.76 13.06
CA GLY A 51 3.32 2.09 13.77
C GLY A 51 3.72 1.18 14.93
N GLY A 52 2.89 1.10 15.95
CA GLY A 52 3.21 0.46 17.24
C GLY A 52 3.61 -1.02 17.20
N SER A 53 3.14 -1.79 16.19
CA SER A 53 3.57 -3.20 16.02
C SER A 53 5.07 -3.34 15.73
N THR A 54 5.71 -2.29 15.22
CA THR A 54 7.16 -2.27 14.96
C THR A 54 8.00 -2.16 16.24
N ASN A 55 7.40 -1.82 17.38
CA ASN A 55 8.06 -1.89 18.69
C ASN A 55 8.34 -3.34 19.14
N SER A 56 7.73 -4.34 18.50
CA SER A 56 8.05 -5.74 18.75
C SER A 56 9.50 -6.05 18.36
N PRO A 57 10.33 -6.57 19.27
CA PRO A 57 11.71 -6.89 18.94
C PRO A 57 11.83 -7.95 17.83
N LEU A 58 10.85 -8.85 17.72
CA LEU A 58 10.79 -9.87 16.66
C LEU A 58 10.67 -9.25 15.26
N VAL A 59 9.92 -8.14 15.14
CA VAL A 59 9.77 -7.41 13.87
C VAL A 59 11.08 -6.71 13.51
N THR A 60 11.71 -6.05 14.48
CA THR A 60 12.99 -5.36 14.28
C THR A 60 14.12 -6.33 13.91
N GLU A 61 14.19 -7.50 14.56
CA GLU A 61 15.17 -8.56 14.26
C GLU A 61 15.03 -9.03 12.80
N ILE A 62 13.81 -9.27 12.34
CA ILE A 62 13.54 -9.78 10.98
C ILE A 62 13.78 -8.71 9.92
N ILE A 63 13.38 -7.46 10.16
CA ILE A 63 13.67 -6.34 9.25
C ILE A 63 15.19 -6.13 9.14
N THR A 64 15.91 -6.16 10.26
CA THR A 64 17.37 -6.01 10.28
C THR A 64 18.04 -7.15 9.51
N SER A 65 17.50 -8.37 9.60
CA SER A 65 18.03 -9.54 8.89
C SER A 65 17.75 -9.49 7.37
N ALA A 66 16.66 -8.87 6.95
CA ALA A 66 16.26 -8.80 5.54
C ALA A 66 16.73 -7.53 4.81
N LEU A 67 16.96 -6.45 5.55
CA LEU A 67 17.35 -5.14 5.02
C LEU A 67 18.56 -4.62 5.81
N LYS A 68 18.35 -3.59 6.62
CA LYS A 68 19.35 -2.88 7.42
C LYS A 68 18.70 -2.51 8.77
N ALA A 69 19.51 -2.19 9.77
CA ALA A 69 19.01 -1.76 11.07
C ALA A 69 18.08 -0.53 10.91
N PRO A 70 16.82 -0.60 11.39
CA PRO A 70 15.89 0.49 11.23
C PRO A 70 16.25 1.67 12.13
N PHE A 71 16.06 2.88 11.59
CA PHE A 71 16.05 4.10 12.37
C PHE A 71 14.76 4.15 13.19
N ARG A 72 14.91 4.37 14.50
CA ARG A 72 13.79 4.52 15.43
C ARG A 72 13.60 6.00 15.74
N ALA A 73 12.50 6.56 15.25
CA ALA A 73 12.07 7.88 15.67
C ALA A 73 11.63 7.84 17.15
N GLU A 74 11.75 8.96 17.85
CA GLU A 74 11.34 9.06 19.25
C GLU A 74 9.83 8.83 19.42
N ASN A 75 9.03 9.18 18.41
CA ASN A 75 7.58 9.10 18.45
C ASN A 75 7.01 8.38 17.21
N VAL A 76 7.16 7.05 17.19
CA VAL A 76 6.77 6.18 16.06
C VAL A 76 5.25 6.15 15.84
N ASP A 77 4.46 6.38 16.88
CA ASP A 77 2.99 6.29 16.81
C ASP A 77 2.36 7.58 16.24
N GLU A 78 3.01 8.73 16.41
CA GLU A 78 2.51 10.03 15.93
C GLU A 78 3.17 10.51 14.62
N ILE A 79 4.20 9.82 14.14
CA ILE A 79 5.00 10.25 12.98
C ILE A 79 4.17 10.45 11.70
N VAL A 80 3.14 9.63 11.50
CA VAL A 80 2.22 9.75 10.35
C VAL A 80 1.40 11.03 10.46
N ALA A 81 0.87 11.34 11.64
CA ALA A 81 0.09 12.55 11.88
C ALA A 81 0.96 13.81 11.75
N ALA A 82 2.18 13.78 12.26
CA ALA A 82 3.15 14.87 12.11
C ALA A 82 3.49 15.12 10.64
N GLY A 83 3.76 14.06 9.86
CA GLY A 83 4.01 14.17 8.42
C GLY A 83 2.82 14.75 7.68
N ALA A 84 1.60 14.31 7.99
CA ALA A 84 0.36 14.84 7.40
C ALA A 84 0.16 16.33 7.71
N ALA A 85 0.45 16.77 8.94
CA ALA A 85 0.35 18.17 9.34
C ALA A 85 1.33 19.07 8.57
N ILE A 86 2.56 18.60 8.34
CA ILE A 86 3.57 19.31 7.54
C ILE A 86 3.12 19.41 6.07
N THR A 87 2.65 18.30 5.49
CA THR A 87 2.13 18.29 4.12
C THR A 87 0.93 19.23 3.97
N ALA A 88 0.00 19.23 4.92
CA ALA A 88 -1.13 20.14 4.92
C ALA A 88 -0.68 21.62 4.97
N ALA A 89 0.25 21.95 5.87
CA ALA A 89 0.83 23.29 5.94
C ALA A 89 1.49 23.71 4.62
N SER A 90 2.20 22.81 3.94
CA SER A 90 2.81 23.10 2.63
C SER A 90 1.80 23.35 1.51
N CYS A 91 0.63 22.70 1.54
CA CYS A 91 -0.46 22.97 0.57
C CYS A 91 -1.20 24.29 0.83
N LEU A 92 -1.26 24.72 2.10
CA LEU A 92 -2.08 25.86 2.55
C LEU A 92 -1.35 27.20 2.49
N LEU A 93 -0.02 27.20 2.63
CA LEU A 93 0.78 28.43 2.66
C LEU A 93 1.07 28.90 1.23
N PRO A 94 0.55 30.07 0.79
CA PRO A 94 0.89 30.63 -0.52
C PRO A 94 2.39 30.88 -0.60
N SER A 95 2.99 30.61 -1.76
CA SER A 95 4.40 30.91 -2.06
C SER A 95 4.74 32.41 -2.04
N ASP A 96 3.77 33.28 -1.74
CA ASP A 96 3.91 34.73 -1.62
C ASP A 96 3.89 35.15 -0.16
N SER A 97 5.04 35.06 0.51
CA SER A 97 5.37 35.90 1.66
C SER A 97 6.86 35.77 1.90
N ASN A 98 7.52 36.91 2.09
CA ASN A 98 8.96 37.10 2.34
C ASN A 98 9.53 36.38 3.60
N ASN A 99 8.91 35.30 4.07
CA ASN A 99 9.37 34.45 5.16
C ASN A 99 10.14 33.25 4.60
N LYS A 100 11.46 33.39 4.55
CA LYS A 100 12.46 32.37 4.15
C LYS A 100 12.43 31.05 4.95
N ASN A 101 11.48 30.86 5.86
CA ASN A 101 11.51 29.77 6.83
C ASN A 101 10.56 28.61 6.52
N VAL A 102 9.67 28.72 5.53
CA VAL A 102 8.79 27.60 5.14
C VAL A 102 8.67 27.57 3.62
N GLN A 103 9.77 27.21 2.95
CA GLN A 103 9.77 26.89 1.54
C GLN A 103 10.13 25.41 1.39
N VAL A 104 9.19 24.54 1.76
CA VAL A 104 9.28 23.12 1.43
C VAL A 104 8.09 22.84 0.53
N SER A 105 8.27 23.03 -0.78
CA SER A 105 7.38 22.37 -1.74
C SER A 105 7.64 20.87 -1.61
N ILE A 106 6.69 20.16 -1.01
CA ILE A 106 6.76 18.70 -0.94
C ILE A 106 6.11 18.18 -2.21
N ASP A 107 6.93 17.98 -3.24
CA ASP A 107 6.49 17.38 -4.50
C ASP A 107 6.39 15.87 -4.31
N ALA A 108 5.34 15.43 -3.60
CA ALA A 108 5.07 14.00 -3.41
C ALA A 108 4.34 13.43 -4.63
N THR A 109 5.06 12.68 -5.45
CA THR A 109 4.44 11.91 -6.55
C THR A 109 3.95 10.57 -5.99
N ASN A 110 2.63 10.42 -5.91
CA ASN A 110 2.01 9.16 -5.48
C ASN A 110 1.79 8.22 -6.67
N VAL A 111 1.57 6.93 -6.40
CA VAL A 111 1.30 5.91 -7.43
C VAL A 111 0.01 5.14 -7.14
N THR A 112 -0.58 4.50 -8.15
CA THR A 112 -1.74 3.62 -7.98
C THR A 112 -1.35 2.34 -7.21
N PRO A 113 -2.09 1.94 -6.14
CA PRO A 113 -1.76 0.73 -5.37
C PRO A 113 -2.17 -0.58 -6.07
N PHE A 114 -3.16 -0.52 -6.96
CA PHE A 114 -3.70 -1.65 -7.71
C PHE A 114 -3.90 -1.25 -9.17
N SER A 115 -3.93 -2.23 -10.06
CA SER A 115 -4.38 -1.98 -11.43
C SER A 115 -5.89 -1.67 -11.43
N LEU A 116 -6.28 -0.71 -12.26
CA LEU A 116 -7.67 -0.34 -12.51
C LEU A 116 -8.05 -0.80 -13.90
N GLY A 117 -9.25 -1.36 -14.04
CA GLY A 117 -9.71 -1.91 -15.29
C GLY A 117 -11.21 -2.15 -15.31
N VAL A 118 -11.66 -2.70 -16.42
CA VAL A 118 -13.08 -2.97 -16.69
C VAL A 118 -13.34 -4.46 -16.85
N LEU A 119 -14.58 -4.87 -16.62
CA LEU A 119 -15.05 -6.20 -16.95
C LEU A 119 -15.11 -6.38 -18.46
N LEU A 120 -14.48 -7.45 -18.94
CA LEU A 120 -14.62 -7.97 -20.29
C LEU A 120 -15.40 -9.28 -20.26
N ASP A 121 -15.80 -9.73 -21.45
CA ASP A 121 -16.49 -11.00 -21.65
C ASP A 121 -15.74 -12.17 -21.00
N ASN A 122 -16.52 -13.09 -20.42
CA ASN A 122 -16.06 -14.26 -19.68
C ASN A 122 -15.25 -13.95 -18.40
N ASP A 123 -15.68 -12.95 -17.63
CA ASP A 123 -15.08 -12.61 -16.33
C ASP A 123 -13.60 -12.20 -16.42
N ARG A 124 -13.18 -11.68 -17.58
CA ARG A 124 -11.80 -11.26 -17.82
C ARG A 124 -11.58 -9.82 -17.38
N PHE A 125 -10.44 -9.58 -16.75
CA PHE A 125 -10.04 -8.23 -16.35
C PHE A 125 -9.33 -7.51 -17.49
N GLY A 126 -9.99 -6.48 -18.02
CA GLY A 126 -9.42 -5.56 -19.00
C GLY A 126 -8.66 -4.43 -18.31
N GLU A 127 -7.36 -4.63 -18.08
CA GLU A 127 -6.51 -3.60 -17.47
C GLU A 127 -6.48 -2.31 -18.32
N LEU A 128 -6.68 -1.17 -17.64
CA LEU A 128 -6.65 0.18 -18.20
C LEU A 128 -5.50 1.01 -17.63
N ILE A 129 -5.38 1.05 -16.30
CA ILE A 129 -4.28 1.73 -15.59
C ILE A 129 -3.53 0.68 -14.77
N PRO A 130 -2.26 0.39 -15.09
CA PRO A 130 -1.47 -0.58 -14.32
C PRO A 130 -1.24 -0.12 -12.87
N LYS A 131 -0.98 -1.06 -11.97
CA LYS A 131 -0.45 -0.76 -10.62
C LYS A 131 0.86 0.03 -10.72
N ASN A 132 1.18 0.77 -9.66
CA ASN A 132 2.38 1.60 -9.54
C ASN A 132 2.49 2.72 -10.61
N THR A 133 1.37 3.14 -11.20
CA THR A 133 1.35 4.26 -12.17
C THR A 133 1.35 5.60 -11.41
N PRO A 134 2.24 6.57 -11.72
CA PRO A 134 2.27 7.89 -11.09
C PRO A 134 0.96 8.67 -11.26
N LEU A 135 0.56 9.39 -10.21
CA LEU A 135 -0.59 10.29 -10.20
C LEU A 135 -0.14 11.75 -10.37
N PRO A 136 -0.91 12.60 -11.07
CA PRO A 136 -2.19 12.33 -11.72
C PRO A 136 -2.04 11.56 -13.04
N ILE A 137 -3.04 10.74 -13.40
CA ILE A 137 -3.05 9.93 -14.63
C ILE A 137 -4.41 9.95 -15.31
N THR A 138 -4.41 9.97 -16.64
CA THR A 138 -5.57 9.73 -17.50
C THR A 138 -5.20 8.64 -18.51
N ALA A 139 -6.04 7.61 -18.64
CA ALA A 139 -5.86 6.55 -19.62
C ALA A 139 -7.14 6.39 -20.45
N THR A 140 -6.97 6.13 -21.74
CA THR A 140 -8.06 5.88 -22.68
C THR A 140 -7.77 4.60 -23.44
N LYS A 141 -8.77 3.74 -23.56
CA LYS A 141 -8.66 2.49 -24.31
C LYS A 141 -10.01 2.23 -24.99
N GLU A 142 -9.94 1.87 -26.25
CA GLU A 142 -11.12 1.53 -27.04
C GLU A 142 -11.52 0.10 -26.75
N PHE A 143 -12.82 -0.11 -26.54
CA PHE A 143 -13.42 -1.43 -26.37
C PHE A 143 -14.53 -1.61 -27.41
N THR A 144 -14.75 -2.84 -27.84
CA THR A 144 -15.75 -3.21 -28.83
C THR A 144 -16.65 -4.32 -28.28
N THR A 145 -17.89 -4.38 -28.75
CA THR A 145 -18.83 -5.42 -28.36
C THR A 145 -18.58 -6.70 -29.13
N ASP A 146 -18.65 -7.85 -28.44
CA ASP A 146 -18.46 -9.16 -29.06
C ASP A 146 -19.72 -9.63 -29.83
N ARG A 147 -20.86 -8.94 -29.68
CA ARG A 147 -22.13 -9.25 -30.36
C ARG A 147 -22.53 -8.17 -31.37
N SER A 148 -23.06 -8.58 -32.52
CA SER A 148 -23.62 -7.68 -33.52
C SER A 148 -24.95 -7.07 -33.04
N TYR A 149 -25.18 -5.80 -33.41
CA TYR A 149 -26.41 -5.05 -33.06
C TYR A 149 -26.64 -4.80 -31.56
N THR A 150 -25.59 -4.85 -30.74
CA THR A 150 -25.66 -4.39 -29.34
C THR A 150 -25.88 -2.88 -29.28
N THR A 151 -26.95 -2.45 -28.62
CA THR A 151 -27.34 -1.03 -28.48
C THR A 151 -26.92 -0.40 -27.16
N GLU A 152 -26.60 -1.21 -26.14
CA GLU A 152 -26.27 -0.79 -24.78
C GLU A 152 -25.06 -1.59 -24.27
N ILE A 153 -24.22 -0.96 -23.45
CA ILE A 153 -23.01 -1.58 -22.87
C ILE A 153 -22.94 -1.24 -21.39
N ASP A 154 -22.91 -2.29 -20.56
CA ASP A 154 -22.64 -2.16 -19.14
C ASP A 154 -21.13 -2.07 -18.89
N VAL A 155 -20.67 -0.98 -18.27
CA VAL A 155 -19.26 -0.79 -17.92
C VAL A 155 -19.09 -0.98 -16.42
N VAL A 156 -18.56 -2.13 -16.02
CA VAL A 156 -18.26 -2.43 -14.61
C VAL A 156 -16.76 -2.23 -14.34
N ILE A 157 -16.44 -1.43 -13.33
CA ILE A 157 -15.06 -1.06 -12.97
C ILE A 157 -14.57 -1.91 -11.79
N PHE A 158 -13.34 -2.40 -11.91
CA PHE A 158 -12.67 -3.21 -10.89
C PHE A 158 -11.28 -2.63 -10.55
N GLN A 159 -10.85 -2.87 -9.31
CA GLN A 159 -9.46 -2.72 -8.87
C GLN A 159 -8.88 -4.06 -8.41
N GLY A 160 -7.66 -4.36 -8.84
CA GLY A 160 -6.93 -5.54 -8.39
C GLY A 160 -5.86 -5.98 -9.38
N ASN A 161 -5.16 -7.06 -9.04
CA ASN A 161 -4.02 -7.56 -9.81
C ASN A 161 -4.29 -8.94 -10.46
N GLU A 162 -5.51 -9.46 -10.31
CA GLU A 162 -5.90 -10.74 -10.89
C GLU A 162 -6.42 -10.57 -12.31
N LYS A 163 -6.20 -11.58 -13.17
CA LYS A 163 -6.70 -11.58 -14.55
C LYS A 163 -8.22 -11.81 -14.65
N VAL A 164 -8.85 -12.18 -13.53
CA VAL A 164 -10.25 -12.57 -13.43
C VAL A 164 -10.98 -11.56 -12.54
N CYS A 165 -12.07 -10.96 -13.02
CA CYS A 165 -12.77 -9.89 -12.32
C CYS A 165 -13.40 -10.35 -11.00
N SER A 166 -13.94 -11.56 -10.93
CA SER A 166 -14.50 -12.14 -9.70
C SER A 166 -13.52 -12.28 -8.53
N LYS A 167 -12.20 -12.21 -8.79
CA LYS A 167 -11.16 -12.19 -7.75
C LYS A 167 -10.67 -10.79 -7.39
N ASN A 168 -11.09 -9.78 -8.15
CA ASN A 168 -10.78 -8.37 -7.92
C ASN A 168 -11.91 -7.71 -7.15
N THR A 169 -11.67 -6.48 -6.67
CA THR A 169 -12.69 -5.69 -5.97
C THR A 169 -13.46 -4.83 -6.96
N GLN A 170 -14.78 -5.00 -7.04
CA GLN A 170 -15.64 -4.13 -7.83
C GLN A 170 -15.71 -2.73 -7.19
N LEU A 171 -15.50 -1.69 -7.99
CA LEU A 171 -15.58 -0.29 -7.56
C LEU A 171 -16.94 0.33 -7.87
N GLY A 172 -17.55 -0.05 -8.99
CA GLY A 172 -18.82 0.52 -9.44
C GLY A 172 -19.19 0.05 -10.84
N GLY A 173 -20.34 0.51 -11.35
CA GLY A 173 -20.80 0.20 -12.69
C GLY A 173 -21.62 1.33 -13.28
N PHE A 174 -21.52 1.50 -14.59
CA PHE A 174 -22.34 2.37 -15.42
C PHE A 174 -23.16 1.49 -16.34
N TYR A 175 -24.47 1.70 -16.35
CA TYR A 175 -25.47 0.92 -17.08
C TYR A 175 -26.28 1.89 -17.95
#